data_AF-A0AA51QLN4-F1
#
_entry.id   AF-A0AA51QLN4-F1
#
_cell.length_a   1.000
_cell.length_b   1.000
_cell.length_c   1.000
_cell.angle_alpha   90.00
_cell.angle_beta   90.00
_cell.angle_gamma   90.00
#
_symmetry.space_group_name_H-M   'P 1'
#
loop_
_entity.id
_entity.type
_entity.pdbx_description
1 polymer ?
#
loop_
_entity_poly.entity_id
_entity_poly.type
_entity_poly.pdbx_seq_one_letter_code
_entity_poly.pdbx_strand_id
1 'polypeptide(L)' 'MPVRVIAGRHDRLFPLPLIERLAHERVGVEPEVIDTGHLPALARPAELASLLLRE' A
#
# COMPACT_ATOMS: atom_id res chain seq x y z
N MET A 1 17.27 -5.44 3.91
CA MET A 1 16.01 -6.15 4.18
C MET A 1 15.06 -5.85 3.03
N PRO A 2 14.37 -6.84 2.43
CA PRO A 2 13.40 -6.57 1.36
C PRO A 2 12.22 -5.75 1.91
N VAL A 3 11.77 -4.75 1.16
CA VAL A 3 10.65 -3.86 1.52
C VAL A 3 9.58 -3.96 0.43
N ARG A 4 8.32 -4.13 0.85
CA ARG A 4 7.14 -3.99 0.00
C ARG A 4 6.32 -2.79 0.47
N VAL A 5 5.65 -2.13 -0.48
CA VAL A 5 4.77 -0.99 -0.20
C VAL A 5 3.36 -1.38 -0.60
N ILE A 6 2.40 -1.19 0.31
CA ILE A 6 0.97 -1.38 0.05
C ILE A 6 0.29 -0.02 0.25
N ALA A 7 -0.48 0.43 -0.75
CA ALA A 7 -1.12 1.74 -0.77
C ALA A 7 -2.64 1.63 -0.91
N GLY A 8 -3.38 2.45 -0.16
CA GLY A 8 -4.84 2.55 -0.31
C GLY A 8 -5.22 3.40 -1.51
N ARG A 9 -6.00 2.85 -2.45
CA ARG A 9 -6.49 3.55 -3.66
C ARG A 9 -7.20 4.87 -3.33
N HIS A 10 -7.90 4.92 -2.20
CA HIS A 10 -8.74 6.05 -1.78
C HIS A 10 -8.18 6.77 -0.54
N ASP A 11 -6.90 6.59 -0.23
CA ASP A 11 -6.26 7.29 0.88
C ASP A 11 -6.24 8.80 0.62
N ARG A 12 -6.80 9.58 1.55
CA ARG A 12 -6.85 11.04 1.50
C ARG A 12 -5.76 11.70 2.33
N LEU A 13 -5.15 10.96 3.26
CA LEU A 13 -4.02 11.44 4.05
C LEU A 13 -2.72 11.30 3.26
N PHE A 14 -2.54 10.16 2.59
CA PHE A 14 -1.42 9.89 1.68
C PHE A 14 -1.94 9.43 0.32
N PRO A 15 -2.30 10.37 -0.58
CA PRO A 15 -2.87 10.03 -1.89
C PRO A 15 -1.98 9.07 -2.69
N LEU A 16 -2.60 8.15 -3.43
CA LEU A 16 -1.89 7.12 -4.20
C LEU A 16 -0.73 7.67 -5.06
N PRO A 17 -0.87 8.78 -5.82
CA PRO A 17 0.25 9.32 -6.61
C PRO A 17 1.46 9.75 -5.78
N LEU A 18 1.26 10.16 -4.53
CA LEU A 18 2.35 10.48 -3.61
C LEU A 18 3.12 9.21 -3.23
N ILE A 19 2.40 8.15 -2.88
CA ILE A 19 3.00 6.88 -2.48
C ILE A 19 3.67 6.18 -3.66
N GLU A 20 3.07 6.18 -4.84
CA GLU A 20 3.68 5.67 -6.08
C GLU A 20 5.05 6.33 -6.33
N ARG A 21 5.09 7.67 -6.30
CA ARG A 21 6.34 8.41 -6.48
C ARG A 21 7.38 8.06 -5.41
N LEU A 22 6.99 8.03 -4.13
CA LEU A 22 7.92 7.75 -3.03
C LEU A 22 8.42 6.30 -3.06
N ALA A 23 7.56 5.34 -3.36
CA ALA A 23 7.94 3.93 -3.48
C ALA A 23 8.97 3.75 -4.59
N HIS A 24 8.76 4.37 -5.75
CA HIS A 24 9.71 4.36 -6.84
C HIS A 24 11.02 5.08 -6.49
N GLU A 25 10.96 6.34 -6.05
CA GLU A 25 12.15 7.19 -5.82
C GLU A 25 12.98 6.79 -4.59
N ARG A 26 12.37 6.21 -3.55
CA ARG A 26 13.04 5.94 -2.27
C ARG A 26 13.30 4.46 -2.01
N VAL A 27 12.44 3.59 -2.51
CA VAL A 27 12.49 2.15 -2.26
C VAL A 27 12.81 1.38 -3.55
N GLY A 28 12.54 1.94 -4.73
CA GLY A 28 12.76 1.28 -6.01
C GLY A 28 11.76 0.18 -6.31
N VAL A 29 10.53 0.28 -5.77
CA VAL A 29 9.46 -0.71 -5.96
C VAL A 29 8.17 -0.05 -6.40
N GLU A 30 7.36 -0.79 -7.16
CA GLU A 30 5.97 -0.42 -7.44
C GLU A 30 5.08 -0.83 -6.26
N PRO A 31 4.20 0.05 -5.76
CA PRO A 31 3.32 -0.29 -4.66
C PRO A 31 2.19 -1.24 -5.09
N GLU A 32 1.84 -2.19 -4.23
CA GLU A 32 0.60 -2.95 -4.36
C GLU A 32 -0.58 -2.07 -3.92
N VAL A 33 -1.64 -2.00 -4.73
CA VAL A 33 -2.78 -1.12 -4.47
C VAL A 33 -3.98 -1.93 -3.96
N ILE A 34 -4.51 -1.53 -2.81
CA ILE A 34 -5.70 -2.11 -2.18
C ILE A 34 -6.89 -1.14 -2.22
N ASP A 35 -8.10 -1.67 -2.43
CA ASP A 35 -9.33 -0.88 -2.59
C ASP A 35 -9.90 -0.36 -1.26
N THR A 36 -9.17 0.57 -0.65
CA THR A 36 -9.47 1.15 0.67
C THR A 36 -8.93 2.58 0.80
N GLY A 37 -9.36 3.28 1.86
CA GLY A 37 -8.76 4.52 2.33
C GLY A 37 -7.55 4.29 3.24
N HIS A 38 -7.30 5.25 4.13
CA HIS A 38 -6.09 5.31 4.94
C HIS A 38 -5.85 4.14 5.91
N LEU A 39 -6.92 3.45 6.35
CA LEU A 39 -6.83 2.44 7.40
C LEU A 39 -7.21 1.04 6.87
N PRO A 40 -6.39 0.40 6.00
CA PRO A 40 -6.67 -0.92 5.43
C PRO A 40 -6.81 -2.01 6.51
N ALA A 41 -6.04 -1.91 7.59
CA ALA A 41 -6.11 -2.84 8.72
C ALA A 41 -7.48 -2.85 9.42
N LEU A 42 -8.26 -1.76 9.30
CA LEU A 42 -9.62 -1.68 9.84
C LEU A 42 -10.67 -1.96 8.77
N ALA A 43 -10.53 -1.39 7.57
CA ALA A 43 -11.56 -1.46 6.53
C ALA A 43 -11.54 -2.76 5.71
N ARG A 44 -10.37 -3.38 5.55
CA ARG A 44 -10.12 -4.57 4.72
C ARG A 44 -9.07 -5.51 5.36
N PRO A 45 -9.21 -5.92 6.64
CA PRO A 45 -8.18 -6.66 7.37
C PRO A 45 -7.79 -7.99 6.70
N ALA A 46 -8.76 -8.76 6.20
CA ALA A 46 -8.49 -10.07 5.58
C ALA A 46 -7.77 -9.95 4.22
N GLU A 47 -8.15 -8.96 3.41
CA GLU A 47 -7.49 -8.67 2.14
C GLU A 47 -6.06 -8.17 2.38
N LEU A 48 -5.87 -7.24 3.33
CA LEU A 48 -4.53 -6.78 3.72
C LEU A 48 -3.65 -7.94 4.20
N ALA A 49 -4.17 -8.81 5.07
CA ALA A 49 -3.43 -9.99 5.53
C ALA A 49 -3.04 -10.91 4.36
N SER A 50 -3.94 -11.06 3.38
CA SER A 50 -3.67 -11.86 2.18
C SER A 50 -2.59 -11.27 1.29
N LEU A 51 -2.38 -9.95 1.29
CA LEU A 51 -1.24 -9.31 0.62
C LEU A 51 0.05 -9.52 1.41
N LEU A 52 0.01 -9.32 2.72
CA LEU A 52 1.18 -9.45 3.61
C LEU A 52 1.76 -10.87 3.64
N LEU A 53 0.92 -11.89 3.53
CA LEU A 53 1.33 -13.30 3.61
C LEU A 53 1.77 -13.90 2.26
N ARG A 54 1.74 -13.12 1.17
CA ARG A 54 2.29 -13.58 -0.12
C ARG A 54 3.81 -13.61 -0.05
N GLU A 55 4.40 -14.73 -0.48
CA GLU A 55 5.85 -14.94 -0.65
C GLU A 55 6.39 -14.20 -1.88
#